data_AF-A0A6G0MHP8-F1
#
_entry.id   AF-A0A6G0MHP8-F1
#
_cell.length_a   1.000
_cell.length_b   1.000
_cell.length_c   1.000
_cell.angle_alpha   90.00
_cell.angle_beta   90.00
_cell.angle_gamma   90.00
#
_symmetry.space_group_name_H-M   'P 1'
#
loop_
_entity.id
_entity.type
_entity.pdbx_description
1 polymer ?
#
loop_
_entity_poly.entity_id
_entity_poly.type
_entity_poly.pdbx_seq_one_letter_code
_entity_poly.pdbx_strand_id
1 'polypeptide(L)'
;MRLGTVITLASAAVGLASAEVWVPVQNDAVYSLPDGRGQPCSGTGAMPLGLECPRKGDMAVSDCHSALETFDGTNCVAMVDAECAMIARSQWGHIDKCALGNHGAPP
;
A
#
# COMPACT_ATOMS: atom_id res chain seq x y z
N MET A 1 -45.22 -25.96 38.56
CA MET A 1 -44.33 -24.91 38.01
C MET A 1 -43.04 -25.55 37.55
N ARG A 2 -42.80 -25.64 36.23
CA ARG A 2 -41.51 -26.08 35.67
C ARG A 2 -40.99 -24.91 34.85
N LEU A 3 -40.05 -24.15 35.41
CA LEU A 3 -39.33 -23.08 34.71
C LEU A 3 -38.43 -23.75 33.67
N GLY A 4 -38.83 -23.68 32.40
CA GLY A 4 -38.01 -24.10 31.27
C GLY A 4 -37.04 -22.98 30.91
N THR A 5 -35.77 -23.13 31.28
CA THR A 5 -34.71 -22.17 30.99
C THR A 5 -34.32 -22.27 29.52
N VAL A 6 -34.60 -21.24 28.72
CA VAL A 6 -34.18 -21.15 27.31
C VAL A 6 -32.78 -20.52 27.29
N ILE A 7 -31.77 -21.28 26.88
CA ILE A 7 -30.39 -20.79 26.71
C ILE A 7 -30.23 -20.35 25.26
N THR A 8 -30.35 -19.04 24.99
CA THR A 8 -30.06 -18.47 23.67
C THR A 8 -28.55 -18.23 23.55
N LEU A 9 -27.89 -19.04 22.71
CA LEU A 9 -26.50 -18.82 22.30
C LEU A 9 -26.45 -17.65 21.33
N ALA A 10 -25.97 -16.48 21.78
CA ALA A 10 -25.68 -15.35 20.90
C ALA A 10 -24.35 -15.60 20.18
N SER A 11 -24.38 -15.85 18.88
CA SER A 11 -23.19 -15.98 18.04
C SER A 11 -22.60 -14.59 17.77
N ALA A 12 -21.44 -14.28 18.35
CA ALA A 12 -20.70 -13.07 17.99
C ALA A 12 -19.90 -13.31 16.71
N ALA A 13 -20.37 -12.77 15.59
CA ALA A 13 -19.58 -12.74 14.36
C ALA A 13 -18.46 -11.69 14.52
N VAL A 14 -17.21 -12.15 14.65
CA VAL A 14 -16.04 -11.27 14.64
C VAL A 14 -15.71 -10.97 13.19
N GLY A 15 -16.00 -9.76 12.72
CA GLY A 15 -15.58 -9.31 11.39
C GLY A 15 -14.06 -9.12 11.37
N LEU A 16 -13.36 -9.78 10.44
CA LEU A 16 -11.98 -9.45 10.14
C LEU A 16 -11.98 -8.13 9.35
N ALA A 17 -11.45 -7.07 9.94
CA ALA A 17 -11.16 -5.85 9.19
C ALA A 17 -9.89 -6.11 8.34
N SER A 18 -10.05 -6.16 7.01
CA SER A 18 -8.90 -6.05 6.11
C SER A 18 -8.32 -4.64 6.27
N ALA A 19 -7.08 -4.54 6.72
CA ALA A 19 -6.36 -3.28 6.71
C ALA A 19 -5.93 -3.01 5.27
N GLU A 20 -6.66 -2.17 4.56
CA GLU A 20 -6.22 -1.69 3.25
C GLU A 20 -4.87 -0.96 3.41
N VAL A 21 -3.86 -1.42 2.69
CA VAL A 21 -2.51 -0.86 2.76
C VAL A 21 -2.36 0.15 1.64
N TRP A 22 -2.22 1.42 2.01
CA TRP A 22 -2.01 2.51 1.05
C TRP A 22 -0.53 2.83 0.93
N VAL A 23 -0.03 2.84 -0.30
CA VAL A 23 1.39 3.04 -0.59
C VAL A 23 1.55 4.22 -1.54
N PRO A 24 2.14 5.34 -1.08
CA PRO A 24 2.45 6.46 -1.94
C PRO A 24 3.64 6.12 -2.84
N VAL A 25 3.50 6.40 -4.15
CA VAL A 25 4.60 6.31 -5.10
C VAL A 25 5.21 7.71 -5.28
N GLN A 26 6.54 7.77 -5.25
CA GLN A 26 7.31 9.00 -5.38
C GLN A 26 6.92 9.74 -6.68
N ASN A 27 6.47 10.99 -6.55
CA ASN A 27 6.05 11.85 -7.68
C ASN A 27 4.86 11.32 -8.49
N ASP A 28 4.05 10.44 -7.90
CA ASP A 28 2.85 9.87 -8.51
C ASP A 28 1.71 9.82 -7.47
N ALA A 29 0.67 9.04 -7.75
CA ALA A 29 -0.48 8.86 -6.87
C ALA A 29 -0.21 7.87 -5.71
N VAL A 30 -1.24 7.69 -4.88
CA VAL A 30 -1.26 6.68 -3.81
C VAL A 30 -2.10 5.49 -4.25
N TYR A 31 -1.54 4.29 -4.12
CA TYR A 31 -2.17 3.05 -4.60
C TYR A 31 -2.47 2.11 -3.44
N SER A 32 -3.51 1.28 -3.60
CA SER A 32 -3.80 0.20 -2.66
C SER A 32 -2.98 -1.04 -3.00
N LEU A 33 -2.30 -1.63 -2.03
CA LEU A 33 -1.78 -2.98 -2.17
C LEU A 33 -2.90 -4.01 -1.86
N PRO A 34 -3.13 -5.00 -2.74
CA PRO A 34 -4.04 -6.11 -2.49
C PRO A 34 -3.54 -6.99 -1.36
N ASP A 35 -4.49 -7.60 -0.65
CA ASP A 35 -4.24 -8.51 0.44
C ASP A 35 -3.32 -9.67 -0.01
N GLY A 36 -2.32 -10.00 0.82
CA GLY A 36 -1.39 -11.09 0.57
C GLY A 36 -0.20 -10.75 -0.34
N ARG A 37 -0.07 -9.51 -0.82
CA ARG A 37 1.10 -9.11 -1.64
C ARG A 37 2.40 -9.01 -0.83
N GLY A 38 2.30 -8.80 0.49
CA GLY A 38 3.46 -8.72 1.39
C GLY A 38 3.46 -7.43 2.18
N GLN A 39 4.57 -7.18 2.89
CA GLN A 39 4.73 -5.95 3.66
C GLN A 39 5.06 -4.79 2.70
N PRO A 40 4.37 -3.64 2.78
CA PRO A 40 4.66 -2.48 1.94
C PRO A 40 6.10 -2.02 2.12
N CYS A 41 6.65 -1.43 1.06
CA CYS A 41 7.91 -0.69 1.12
C CYS A 41 7.81 0.42 2.17
N SER A 42 8.48 0.18 3.29
CA SER A 42 8.49 1.05 4.44
C SER A 42 9.72 0.75 5.27
N GLY A 43 10.33 1.77 5.84
CA GLY A 43 11.50 1.59 6.69
C GLY A 43 12.31 2.86 6.84
N THR A 44 13.02 2.92 7.97
CA THR A 44 14.08 3.89 8.22
C THR A 44 15.27 3.14 8.82
N GLY A 45 16.43 3.12 8.15
CA GLY A 45 17.60 2.40 8.62
C GLY A 45 18.18 1.46 7.58
N ALA A 46 19.10 0.56 7.95
CA ALA A 46 19.90 -0.23 7.00
C ALA A 46 19.11 -1.30 6.20
N MET A 47 17.90 -1.66 6.65
CA MET A 47 17.10 -2.70 6.00
C MET A 47 15.61 -2.31 6.06
N PRO A 48 14.91 -2.30 4.92
CA PRO A 48 13.48 -1.98 4.90
C PRO A 48 12.66 -3.07 5.58
N LEU A 49 11.51 -2.69 6.16
CA LEU A 49 10.54 -3.60 6.79
C LEU A 49 9.77 -4.43 5.75
N GLY A 50 9.73 -3.96 4.51
CA GLY A 50 9.08 -4.58 3.36
C GLY A 50 9.61 -3.99 2.07
N LEU A 51 9.38 -4.70 0.96
CA LEU A 51 9.82 -4.27 -0.38
C LEU A 51 8.65 -4.14 -1.35
N GLU A 52 7.43 -4.42 -0.90
CA GLU A 52 6.31 -4.53 -1.81
C GLU A 52 5.80 -3.14 -2.22
N CYS A 53 5.69 -2.94 -3.53
CA CYS A 53 5.25 -1.71 -4.15
C CYS A 53 4.10 -1.96 -5.14
N PRO A 54 3.39 -0.90 -5.55
CA PRO A 54 2.39 -0.98 -6.61
C PRO A 54 2.99 -1.55 -7.90
N ARG A 55 2.21 -2.39 -8.58
CA ARG A 55 2.58 -3.01 -9.85
C ARG A 55 1.77 -2.39 -10.97
N LYS A 56 2.24 -2.59 -12.19
CA LYS A 56 1.51 -2.18 -13.38
C LYS A 56 0.06 -2.68 -13.34
N GLY A 57 -0.88 -1.77 -13.57
CA GLY A 57 -2.31 -2.05 -13.54
C GLY A 57 -3.00 -1.80 -12.21
N ASP A 58 -2.26 -1.51 -11.14
CA ASP A 58 -2.86 -1.08 -9.88
C ASP A 58 -3.54 0.29 -10.02
N MET A 59 -4.68 0.43 -9.37
CA MET A 59 -5.47 1.67 -9.39
C MET A 59 -5.12 2.55 -8.19
N ALA A 60 -4.96 3.85 -8.45
CA ALA A 60 -4.77 4.83 -7.39
C ALA A 60 -6.06 5.03 -6.59
N VAL A 61 -5.90 5.17 -5.27
CA VAL A 61 -6.98 5.46 -4.32
C VAL A 61 -6.98 6.93 -3.89
N SER A 62 -5.85 7.63 -3.96
CA SER A 62 -5.76 9.06 -3.68
C SER A 62 -4.69 9.76 -4.53
N ASP A 63 -4.73 11.10 -4.50
CA ASP A 63 -3.78 11.99 -5.19
C ASP A 63 -3.73 11.83 -6.71
N CYS A 64 -4.76 11.19 -7.29
CA CYS A 64 -4.93 11.09 -8.72
C CYS A 64 -5.43 12.42 -9.33
N HIS A 65 -4.70 12.95 -10.31
CA HIS A 65 -5.07 14.16 -11.03
C HIS A 65 -4.50 14.20 -12.45
N SER A 66 -5.06 15.05 -13.32
CA SER A 66 -4.72 15.10 -14.75
C SER A 66 -3.30 15.54 -15.11
N ALA A 67 -2.55 16.10 -14.17
CA ALA A 67 -1.13 16.41 -14.36
C ALA A 67 -0.19 15.20 -14.13
N LEU A 68 -0.71 14.04 -13.71
CA LEU A 68 0.07 12.81 -13.59
C LEU A 68 0.15 12.08 -14.92
N GLU A 69 1.30 11.50 -15.23
CA GLU A 69 1.45 10.67 -16.44
C GLU A 69 0.62 9.38 -16.38
N THR A 70 0.30 8.90 -15.18
CA THR A 70 -0.50 7.69 -14.92
C THR A 70 -2.00 7.91 -15.09
N PHE A 71 -2.44 9.15 -15.35
CA PHE A 71 -3.84 9.51 -15.54
C PHE A 71 -4.35 9.10 -16.93
N ASP A 72 -5.33 8.21 -16.98
CA ASP A 72 -5.93 7.68 -18.22
C ASP A 72 -7.07 8.55 -18.79
N GLY A 73 -7.33 9.71 -18.17
CA GLY A 73 -8.46 10.58 -18.49
C GLY A 73 -9.59 10.52 -17.47
N THR A 74 -9.66 9.46 -16.65
CA THR A 74 -10.66 9.32 -15.57
C THR A 74 -10.03 8.86 -14.26
N ASN A 75 -9.11 7.91 -14.30
CA ASN A 75 -8.45 7.31 -13.16
C ASN A 75 -6.93 7.34 -13.34
N CYS A 76 -6.19 7.05 -12.28
CA CYS A 76 -4.75 6.87 -12.34
C CYS A 76 -4.44 5.38 -12.18
N VAL A 77 -3.76 4.82 -13.17
CA VAL A 77 -3.38 3.42 -13.20
C VAL A 77 -1.87 3.33 -13.36
N ALA A 78 -1.22 2.56 -12.49
CA ALA A 78 0.22 2.39 -12.53
C ALA A 78 0.64 1.84 -13.90
N MET A 79 1.44 2.60 -14.66
CA MET A 79 1.84 2.22 -16.02
C MET A 79 3.02 1.23 -16.03
N VAL A 80 3.82 1.24 -14.97
CA VAL A 80 5.01 0.41 -14.77
C VAL A 80 5.04 -0.11 -13.33
N ASP A 81 5.83 -1.13 -13.08
CA ASP A 81 6.06 -1.60 -11.72
C ASP A 81 6.88 -0.57 -10.94
N ALA A 82 6.42 -0.25 -9.72
CA ALA A 82 7.19 0.53 -8.78
C ALA A 82 8.14 -0.38 -8.02
N GLU A 83 9.32 0.15 -7.72
CA GLU A 83 10.38 -0.53 -6.98
C GLU A 83 10.62 0.19 -5.66
N CYS A 84 10.94 -0.57 -4.63
CA CYS A 84 11.32 -0.02 -3.34
C CYS A 84 12.74 0.51 -3.44
N ALA A 85 12.88 1.83 -3.41
CA ALA A 85 14.14 2.51 -3.61
C ALA A 85 14.44 3.50 -2.49
N MET A 86 15.73 3.76 -2.30
CA MET A 86 16.20 4.73 -1.34
C MET A 86 16.08 6.13 -1.92
N ILE A 87 15.10 6.93 -1.48
CA ILE A 87 14.85 8.26 -2.07
C ILE A 87 15.43 9.40 -1.24
N ALA A 88 15.68 9.19 0.06
CA ALA A 88 16.28 10.22 0.90
C ALA A 88 17.18 9.64 1.99
N ARG A 89 18.29 10.32 2.26
CA ARG A 89 19.14 10.10 3.43
C ARG A 89 18.76 11.15 4.48
N SER A 90 18.51 10.71 5.70
CA SER A 90 18.28 11.57 6.87
C SER A 90 19.31 11.28 7.95
N GLN A 91 19.39 12.15 8.96
CA GLN A 91 20.18 11.93 10.16
C GLN A 91 19.76 10.67 10.95
N TRP A 92 18.58 10.11 10.66
CA TRP A 92 18.05 8.87 11.25
C TRP A 92 18.25 7.65 10.33
N GLY A 93 19.04 7.78 9.25
CA GLY A 93 19.24 6.74 8.26
C GLY A 93 18.53 7.06 6.94
N HIS A 94 18.50 6.07 6.04
CA HIS A 94 17.84 6.24 4.76
C HIS A 94 16.35 5.93 4.84
N ILE A 95 15.58 6.54 3.95
CA ILE A 95 14.13 6.41 3.86
C ILE A 95 13.83 5.68 2.55
N ASP A 96 13.27 4.49 2.68
CA ASP A 96 12.83 3.66 1.56
C ASP A 96 11.40 4.02 1.17
N LYS A 97 11.17 4.24 -0.12
CA LYS A 97 9.86 4.55 -0.71
C LYS A 97 9.70 3.87 -2.05
N CYS A 98 8.47 3.62 -2.45
CA CYS A 98 8.18 3.16 -3.80
C CYS A 98 8.45 4.30 -4.80
N ALA A 99 9.22 4.00 -5.84
CA ALA A 99 9.41 4.87 -6.99
C ALA A 99 9.21 4.07 -8.26
N LEU A 100 8.78 4.73 -9.34
CA LEU A 100 8.69 4.09 -10.64
C LEU A 100 10.09 3.60 -11.05
N GLY A 101 10.22 2.35 -11.53
CA GLY A 101 11.49 1.62 -11.74
C GLY A 101 12.54 2.26 -12.67
N ASN A 102 12.35 3.50 -13.12
CA ASN A 102 13.33 4.28 -13.90
C ASN A 102 14.13 5.30 -13.06
N HIS A 103 13.91 5.39 -11.74
CA HIS A 103 14.58 6.39 -10.88
C HIS A 103 15.55 5.81 -9.83
N GLY A 104 15.85 4.51 -9.88
CA GLY A 104 16.51 3.77 -8.79
C GLY A 104 17.96 3.33 -8.98
N ALA A 105 18.64 3.63 -10.10
CA ALA A 105 20.03 3.22 -10.30
C ALA A 105 20.99 4.42 -10.20
N PRO A 106 21.81 4.56 -9.14
CA PRO A 106 23.04 5.33 -9.28
C PRO A 106 23.99 4.59 -10.25
N PRO A 107 24.71 5.29 -11.15
CA PRO A 107 25.83 4.68 -11.87
C PRO A 107 26.98 4.31 -10.91
#